data_AF-A0A1F9EQD6-F1
#
_entry.id   AF-A0A1F9EQD6-F1
#
_cell.length_a   1.000
_cell.length_b   1.000
_cell.length_c   1.000
_cell.angle_alpha   90.00
_cell.angle_beta   90.00
_cell.angle_gamma   90.00
#
_symmetry.space_group_name_H-M   'P 1'
#
loop_
_entity.id
_entity.type
_entity.pdbx_description
1 polymer ?
#
loop_
_entity_poly.entity_id
_entity_poly.type
_entity_poly.pdbx_seq_one_letter_code
_entity_poly.pdbx_strand_id
1 'polypeptide(L)'
;MNARTTLLAALAVASPLAPACACGDVGSEEDARIAYLGVDDIVTKSLALGFAGFNAASSANIPAQSDDGEQSGTIDVTGQVDQGSSDNKGMRLQVALTEYSDGAIDDPETEDVEEEIAIVYATAEAAPLALDLQLRNIPAGTLSGTLAGTVGMTGDLEGDLELDIAFDGAIADDGAGGTERVEGTTEVTGTATSANGTFEIDTAI
;
A
#
# COMPACT_ATOMS: atom_id res chain seq x y z
N MET A 1 31.31 -75.41 19.30
CA MET A 1 30.27 -75.00 20.27
C MET A 1 30.49 -73.51 20.51
N ASN A 2 29.66 -72.53 20.12
CA ASN A 2 28.29 -72.47 19.65
C ASN A 2 28.08 -71.20 18.78
N ALA A 3 27.10 -71.29 17.86
CA ALA A 3 26.22 -70.26 17.26
C ALA A 3 26.80 -68.89 16.80
N ARG A 4 26.84 -68.61 15.49
CA ARG A 4 25.75 -68.07 14.61
C ARG A 4 25.37 -66.61 14.92
N THR A 5 25.48 -65.71 13.92
CA THR A 5 24.35 -65.14 13.15
C THR A 5 24.77 -63.83 12.45
N THR A 6 24.63 -63.81 11.12
CA THR A 6 24.74 -62.68 10.19
C THR A 6 23.56 -61.72 10.33
N LEU A 7 23.75 -60.39 10.19
CA LEU A 7 22.75 -59.51 9.54
C LEU A 7 23.37 -58.16 9.09
N LEU A 8 23.06 -57.79 7.83
CA LEU A 8 23.22 -56.47 7.21
C LEU A 8 22.24 -55.44 7.81
N ALA A 9 22.63 -54.17 7.88
CA ALA A 9 21.77 -52.97 7.70
C ALA A 9 22.69 -51.73 7.62
N ALA A 10 22.91 -51.14 6.44
CA ALA A 10 22.09 -50.10 5.79
C ALA A 10 22.51 -48.67 6.22
N LEU A 11 23.00 -47.96 5.21
CA LEU A 11 23.44 -46.57 5.15
C LEU A 11 22.25 -45.61 5.38
N ALA A 12 22.40 -44.59 6.23
CA ALA A 12 21.53 -43.42 6.22
C ALA A 12 22.41 -42.16 6.38
N VAL A 13 22.58 -41.46 5.26
CA VAL A 13 23.18 -40.13 5.19
C VAL A 13 22.19 -39.15 5.78
N ALA A 14 22.55 -38.51 6.91
CA ALA A 14 21.78 -37.41 7.45
C ALA A 14 22.14 -36.14 6.66
N SER A 15 21.26 -35.75 5.74
CA SER A 15 21.30 -34.41 5.12
C SER A 15 20.91 -33.35 6.17
N PRO A 16 21.62 -32.22 6.23
CA PRO A 16 21.15 -31.06 6.99
C PRO A 16 19.95 -30.43 6.27
N LEU A 17 18.83 -30.32 6.97
CA LEU A 17 17.72 -29.43 6.61
C LEU A 17 18.23 -27.99 6.75
N ALA A 18 18.41 -27.30 5.64
CA ALA A 18 18.49 -25.85 5.63
C ALA A 18 17.07 -25.28 5.82
N PRO A 19 16.88 -24.20 6.59
CA PRO A 19 15.64 -23.45 6.53
C PRO A 19 15.53 -22.87 5.12
N ALA A 20 14.49 -23.26 4.39
CA ALA A 20 14.10 -22.55 3.19
C ALA A 20 13.56 -21.21 3.65
N CYS A 21 14.27 -20.11 3.36
CA CYS A 21 13.65 -18.78 3.34
C CYS A 21 12.47 -18.88 2.37
N ALA A 22 11.25 -18.78 2.89
CA ALA A 22 10.04 -18.70 2.09
C ALA A 22 9.86 -17.25 1.62
N CYS A 23 10.75 -16.77 0.74
CA CYS A 23 10.42 -15.59 -0.05
C CYS A 23 9.42 -16.04 -1.12
N GLY A 24 8.17 -15.61 -0.99
CA GLY A 24 7.07 -15.99 -1.87
C GLY A 24 6.75 -14.87 -2.85
N ASP A 25 6.57 -15.20 -4.13
CA ASP A 25 5.77 -14.34 -5.00
C ASP A 25 4.36 -14.21 -4.39
N VAL A 26 3.67 -13.06 -4.58
CA VAL A 26 2.27 -12.91 -4.14
C VAL A 26 1.41 -13.95 -4.87
N GLY A 27 1.23 -15.12 -4.26
CA GLY A 27 0.87 -16.40 -4.86
C GLY A 27 -0.59 -16.79 -4.66
N SER A 28 -1.26 -16.11 -3.74
CA SER A 28 -2.60 -16.39 -3.26
C SER A 28 -3.38 -15.10 -2.99
N GLU A 29 -4.70 -15.23 -2.82
CA GLU A 29 -5.57 -14.14 -2.35
C GLU A 29 -5.08 -13.58 -1.00
N GLU A 30 -4.50 -14.44 -0.17
CA GLU A 30 -4.00 -14.07 1.16
C GLU A 30 -2.72 -13.26 1.09
N ASP A 31 -1.77 -13.63 0.24
CA ASP A 31 -0.56 -12.82 0.01
C ASP A 31 -0.94 -11.43 -0.54
N ALA A 32 -1.99 -11.36 -1.38
CA ALA A 32 -2.50 -10.10 -1.91
C ALA A 32 -3.18 -9.25 -0.83
N ARG A 33 -3.86 -9.89 0.13
CA ARG A 33 -4.41 -9.24 1.32
C ARG A 33 -3.30 -8.67 2.20
N ILE A 34 -2.25 -9.44 2.49
CA ILE A 34 -1.09 -8.99 3.28
C ILE A 34 -0.36 -7.85 2.56
N ALA A 35 -0.13 -7.98 1.25
CA ALA A 35 0.45 -6.92 0.44
C ALA A 35 -0.39 -5.63 0.49
N TYR A 36 -1.72 -5.75 0.53
CA TYR A 36 -2.61 -4.59 0.70
C TYR A 36 -2.54 -3.96 2.09
N LEU A 37 -2.29 -4.72 3.16
CA LEU A 37 -2.16 -4.14 4.51
C LEU A 37 -1.08 -3.05 4.58
N GLY A 38 0.07 -3.26 3.93
CA GLY A 38 1.11 -2.22 3.83
C GLY A 38 0.77 -1.08 2.86
N VAL A 39 -0.18 -1.30 1.94
CA VAL A 39 -0.68 -0.28 1.01
C VAL A 39 -1.73 0.63 1.67
N ASP A 40 -2.42 0.17 2.71
CA ASP A 40 -3.42 0.99 3.42
C ASP A 40 -2.80 2.29 3.99
N ASP A 41 -1.62 2.18 4.58
CA ASP A 41 -0.86 3.34 5.08
C ASP A 41 -0.40 4.26 3.93
N ILE A 42 0.00 3.69 2.79
CA ILE A 42 0.33 4.44 1.57
C ILE A 42 -0.89 5.23 1.09
N VAL A 43 -2.09 4.64 1.08
CA VAL A 43 -3.34 5.33 0.70
C VAL A 43 -3.61 6.49 1.66
N THR A 44 -3.53 6.24 2.96
CA THR A 44 -3.79 7.26 3.99
C THR A 44 -2.81 8.43 3.87
N LYS A 45 -1.51 8.16 3.75
CA LYS A 45 -0.48 9.20 3.58
C LYS A 45 -0.63 9.94 2.25
N SER A 46 -0.96 9.24 1.16
CA SER A 46 -1.20 9.85 -0.15
C SER A 46 -2.34 10.88 -0.09
N LEU A 47 -3.44 10.55 0.58
CA LEU A 47 -4.56 11.47 0.78
C LEU A 47 -4.16 12.65 1.66
N ALA A 48 -3.47 12.42 2.77
CA ALA A 48 -3.00 13.48 3.67
C ALA A 48 -2.06 14.47 2.95
N LEU A 49 -1.07 13.96 2.22
CA LEU A 49 -0.15 14.77 1.40
C LEU A 49 -0.90 15.49 0.26
N GLY A 50 -1.90 14.84 -0.33
CA GLY A 50 -2.78 15.46 -1.32
C GLY A 50 -3.52 16.69 -0.77
N PHE A 51 -4.11 16.59 0.43
CA PHE A 51 -4.77 17.71 1.11
C PHE A 51 -3.78 18.79 1.55
N ALA A 52 -2.60 18.42 2.06
CA ALA A 52 -1.55 19.38 2.38
C ALA A 52 -1.14 20.20 1.14
N GLY A 53 -0.96 19.52 0.00
CA GLY A 53 -0.67 20.15 -1.28
C GLY A 53 -1.82 21.03 -1.77
N PHE A 54 -3.06 20.59 -1.64
CA PHE A 54 -4.26 21.38 -1.96
C PHE A 54 -4.33 22.67 -1.14
N ASN A 55 -4.13 22.59 0.16
CA ASN A 55 -4.17 23.73 1.08
C ASN A 55 -3.00 24.71 0.85
N ALA A 56 -1.85 24.22 0.39
CA ALA A 56 -0.70 25.03 0.02
C ALA A 56 -0.76 25.63 -1.40
N ALA A 57 -1.67 25.15 -2.25
CA ALA A 57 -1.70 25.52 -3.66
C ALA A 57 -2.15 26.97 -3.87
N SER A 58 -1.25 27.78 -4.44
CA SER A 58 -1.56 29.13 -4.92
C SER A 58 -1.84 29.20 -6.42
N SER A 59 -1.86 28.05 -7.11
CA SER A 59 -2.01 27.93 -8.56
C SER A 59 -2.66 26.59 -8.94
N ALA A 60 -2.87 26.36 -10.23
CA ALA A 60 -3.32 25.06 -10.73
C ALA A 60 -2.36 23.91 -10.38
N ASN A 61 -1.07 24.21 -10.22
CA ASN A 61 -0.09 23.22 -9.78
C ASN A 61 -0.06 23.19 -8.25
N ILE A 62 -0.16 21.98 -7.71
CA ILE A 62 0.04 21.71 -6.29
C ILE A 62 1.55 21.64 -6.03
N PRO A 63 2.08 22.33 -5.00
CA PRO A 63 3.46 22.15 -4.57
C PRO A 63 3.71 20.70 -4.19
N ALA A 64 4.85 20.14 -4.63
CA ALA A 64 5.24 18.78 -4.27
C ALA A 64 5.23 18.61 -2.74
N GLN A 65 4.58 17.56 -2.27
CA GLN A 65 4.58 17.11 -0.88
C GLN A 65 5.33 15.79 -0.80
N SER A 66 6.03 15.58 0.30
CA SER A 66 6.87 14.41 0.50
C SER A 66 6.82 14.01 1.97
N ASP A 67 6.90 12.72 2.24
CA ASP A 67 7.08 12.17 3.58
C ASP A 67 8.00 10.95 3.54
N ASP A 68 8.61 10.65 4.69
CA ASP A 68 9.46 9.47 4.87
C ASP A 68 8.59 8.26 5.27
N GLY A 69 8.98 7.06 4.82
CA GLY A 69 8.49 5.83 5.43
C GLY A 69 9.04 5.67 6.84
N GLU A 70 8.28 5.06 7.76
CA GLU A 70 8.72 4.87 9.14
C GLU A 70 10.00 4.01 9.24
N GLN A 71 10.18 3.07 8.31
CA GLN A 71 11.36 2.22 8.25
C GLN A 71 12.34 2.64 7.15
N SER A 72 11.86 2.96 5.94
CA SER A 72 12.72 3.39 4.82
C SER A 72 11.96 4.11 3.70
N GLY A 73 12.74 4.76 2.83
CA GLY A 73 12.24 5.32 1.58
C GLY A 73 11.35 6.54 1.74
N THR A 74 10.75 6.96 0.63
CA THR A 74 9.94 8.18 0.56
C THR A 74 8.67 7.97 -0.26
N ILE A 75 7.64 8.72 0.11
CA ILE A 75 6.41 8.91 -0.65
C ILE A 75 6.33 10.36 -1.10
N ASP A 76 6.17 10.58 -2.41
CA ASP A 76 6.09 11.90 -3.02
C ASP A 76 4.76 12.08 -3.74
N VAL A 77 4.04 13.15 -3.42
CA VAL A 77 2.76 13.51 -4.05
C VAL A 77 2.89 14.84 -4.79
N THR A 78 2.63 14.81 -6.08
CA THR A 78 2.60 16.00 -6.95
C THR A 78 1.32 16.04 -7.76
N GLY A 79 1.00 17.17 -8.39
CA GLY A 79 -0.14 17.18 -9.31
C GLY A 79 -0.77 18.54 -9.50
N GLN A 80 -2.04 18.52 -9.83
CA GLN A 80 -2.82 19.69 -10.18
C GLN A 80 -4.20 19.69 -9.53
N VAL A 81 -4.72 20.89 -9.30
CA VAL A 81 -6.08 21.14 -8.87
C VAL A 81 -6.79 22.12 -9.80
N ASP A 82 -8.07 21.87 -10.05
CA ASP A 82 -8.92 22.75 -10.83
C ASP A 82 -8.97 24.17 -10.22
N GLN A 83 -8.90 25.18 -11.09
CA GLN A 83 -8.94 26.58 -10.68
C GLN A 83 -10.34 27.17 -10.89
N GLY A 84 -10.70 28.14 -10.05
CA GLY A 84 -11.96 28.88 -10.14
C GLY A 84 -12.66 29.00 -8.79
N SER A 85 -13.72 29.80 -8.75
CA SER A 85 -14.44 30.11 -7.51
C SER A 85 -15.45 29.04 -7.06
N SER A 86 -15.50 27.88 -7.74
CA SER A 86 -16.47 26.83 -7.38
C SER A 86 -16.04 26.11 -6.11
N ASP A 87 -16.99 25.77 -5.25
CA ASP A 87 -16.71 24.91 -4.07
C ASP A 87 -16.58 23.42 -4.46
N ASN A 88 -16.58 23.11 -5.77
CA ASN A 88 -16.27 21.80 -6.31
C ASN A 88 -14.92 21.86 -7.02
N LYS A 89 -14.04 20.92 -6.71
CA LYS A 89 -12.66 20.88 -7.20
C LYS A 89 -12.29 19.47 -7.64
N GLY A 90 -11.77 19.32 -8.84
CA GLY A 90 -11.04 18.13 -9.24
C GLY A 90 -9.56 18.27 -8.88
N MET A 91 -8.96 17.21 -8.36
CA MET A 91 -7.52 17.08 -8.15
C MET A 91 -7.02 15.88 -8.94
N ARG A 92 -5.88 16.04 -9.60
CA ARG A 92 -5.21 15.01 -10.41
C ARG A 92 -3.79 14.91 -9.88
N LEU A 93 -3.54 13.90 -9.07
CA LEU A 93 -2.30 13.72 -8.32
C LEU A 93 -1.53 12.51 -8.86
N GLN A 94 -0.22 12.55 -8.64
CA GLN A 94 0.72 11.49 -8.93
C GLN A 94 1.44 11.15 -7.64
N VAL A 95 1.37 9.89 -7.24
CA VAL A 95 2.05 9.35 -6.06
C VAL A 95 3.23 8.50 -6.51
N ALA A 96 4.43 8.93 -6.16
CA ALA A 96 5.66 8.18 -6.40
C ALA A 96 6.17 7.58 -5.08
N LEU A 97 6.54 6.31 -5.13
CA LEU A 97 7.14 5.59 -4.01
C LEU A 97 8.57 5.22 -4.38
N THR A 98 9.52 5.54 -3.50
CA THR A 98 10.94 5.20 -3.66
C THR A 98 11.39 4.39 -2.46
N GLU A 99 11.56 3.07 -2.64
CA GLU A 99 11.99 2.15 -1.58
C GLU A 99 11.19 2.31 -0.26
N TYR A 100 9.91 2.62 -0.40
CA TYR A 100 9.02 3.01 0.70
C TYR A 100 8.66 1.81 1.57
N SER A 101 8.81 1.95 2.88
CA SER A 101 8.33 0.98 3.86
C SER A 101 8.07 1.66 5.20
N ASP A 102 6.92 1.36 5.82
CA ASP A 102 6.62 1.75 7.20
C ASP A 102 7.05 0.69 8.22
N GLY A 103 7.64 -0.42 7.77
CA GLY A 103 8.10 -1.50 8.64
C GLY A 103 7.50 -2.84 8.24
N ALA A 104 7.74 -3.83 9.09
CA ALA A 104 7.15 -5.15 8.89
C ALA A 104 5.69 -5.17 9.35
N ILE A 105 4.90 -5.98 8.66
CA ILE A 105 3.47 -6.15 8.90
C ILE A 105 3.28 -7.50 9.61
N ASP A 106 2.44 -7.53 10.63
CA ASP A 106 2.08 -8.78 11.30
C ASP A 106 1.33 -9.71 10.33
N ASP A 107 1.80 -10.95 10.19
CA ASP A 107 1.07 -11.99 9.48
C ASP A 107 -0.12 -12.46 10.33
N PRO A 108 -1.38 -12.18 9.92
CA PRO A 108 -2.54 -12.55 10.71
C PRO A 108 -2.86 -14.05 10.67
N GLU A 109 -2.17 -14.87 9.86
CA GLU A 109 -2.31 -16.33 9.92
C GLU A 109 -1.54 -16.95 11.10
N THR A 110 -0.58 -16.23 11.67
CA THR A 110 0.29 -16.73 12.72
C THR A 110 -0.16 -16.27 14.10
N GLU A 111 -1.37 -16.69 14.53
CA GLU A 111 -1.94 -16.30 15.83
C GLU A 111 -1.05 -16.64 17.06
N ASP A 112 -0.07 -17.53 16.92
CA ASP A 112 0.80 -18.02 18.00
C ASP A 112 2.31 -17.65 17.84
N VAL A 113 2.71 -17.00 16.75
CA VAL A 113 4.10 -16.57 16.48
C VAL A 113 4.03 -15.23 15.75
N GLU A 114 4.65 -14.17 16.25
CA GLU A 114 4.76 -12.90 15.51
C GLU A 114 5.68 -13.12 14.29
N GLU A 115 5.13 -13.60 13.18
CA GLU A 115 5.83 -13.62 11.90
C GLU A 115 5.62 -12.25 11.25
N GLU A 116 6.71 -11.50 11.21
CA GLU A 116 6.79 -10.15 10.65
C GLU A 116 7.13 -10.25 9.16
N ILE A 117 6.29 -9.68 8.30
CA ILE A 117 6.48 -9.65 6.84
C ILE A 117 7.00 -8.27 6.45
N ALA A 118 8.25 -8.19 6.02
CA ALA A 118 8.87 -6.97 5.55
C ALA A 118 8.64 -6.78 4.04
N ILE A 119 7.92 -5.72 3.68
CA ILE A 119 7.65 -5.35 2.29
C ILE A 119 8.16 -3.93 2.04
N VAL A 120 8.86 -3.77 0.93
CA VAL A 120 9.31 -2.49 0.41
C VAL A 120 8.61 -2.24 -0.93
N TYR A 121 7.97 -1.07 -1.03
CA TYR A 121 7.16 -0.65 -2.16
C TYR A 121 7.88 0.41 -3.00
N ALA A 122 7.82 0.26 -4.32
CA ALA A 122 8.37 1.24 -5.25
C ALA A 122 7.48 1.39 -6.48
N THR A 123 7.31 2.63 -6.94
CA THR A 123 6.73 2.91 -8.27
C THR A 123 7.85 3.04 -9.29
N ALA A 124 7.61 2.67 -10.54
CA ALA A 124 8.58 2.94 -11.59
C ALA A 124 8.72 4.46 -11.82
N GLU A 125 9.94 4.93 -12.11
CA GLU A 125 10.31 6.37 -12.23
C GLU A 125 9.41 7.18 -13.19
N ALA A 126 8.79 6.53 -14.18
CA ALA A 126 7.89 7.15 -15.15
C ALA A 126 6.43 6.65 -15.07
N ALA A 127 6.07 5.91 -14.03
CA ALA A 127 4.73 5.38 -13.80
C ALA A 127 4.37 5.48 -12.30
N PRO A 128 4.22 6.71 -11.76
CA PRO A 128 3.63 6.89 -10.44
C PRO A 128 2.17 6.42 -10.43
N LEU A 129 1.62 6.17 -9.25
CA LEU A 129 0.20 5.91 -9.11
C LEU A 129 -0.60 7.18 -9.41
N ALA A 130 -1.69 7.02 -10.15
CA ALA A 130 -2.62 8.09 -10.46
C ALA A 130 -3.67 8.19 -9.34
N LEU A 131 -3.67 9.30 -8.61
CA LEU A 131 -4.66 9.60 -7.58
C LEU A 131 -5.56 10.74 -8.08
N ASP A 132 -6.76 10.39 -8.53
CA ASP A 132 -7.74 11.34 -9.03
C ASP A 132 -8.84 11.55 -8.00
N LEU A 133 -9.01 12.78 -7.53
CA LEU A 133 -9.99 13.14 -6.50
C LEU A 133 -10.99 14.17 -7.01
N GLN A 134 -12.19 14.10 -6.46
CA GLN A 134 -13.27 15.05 -6.64
C GLN A 134 -13.74 15.50 -5.25
N LEU A 135 -13.50 16.76 -4.95
CA LEU A 135 -13.98 17.43 -3.75
C LEU A 135 -15.27 18.16 -4.07
N ARG A 136 -16.30 17.97 -3.24
CA ARG A 136 -17.59 18.63 -3.38
C ARG A 136 -17.94 19.40 -2.13
N ASN A 137 -18.40 20.64 -2.32
CA ASN A 137 -18.82 21.55 -1.24
C ASN A 137 -17.71 21.82 -0.22
N ILE A 138 -16.48 22.11 -0.66
CA ILE A 138 -15.38 22.49 0.23
C ILE A 138 -15.76 23.75 1.05
N PRO A 139 -15.31 23.88 2.31
CA PRO A 139 -14.43 22.94 3.02
C PRO A 139 -15.17 21.76 3.69
N ALA A 140 -16.50 21.81 3.82
CA ALA A 140 -17.27 20.79 4.53
C ALA A 140 -18.25 20.08 3.59
N GLY A 141 -17.90 18.86 3.16
CA GLY A 141 -18.62 18.16 2.12
C GLY A 141 -18.12 16.73 1.90
N THR A 142 -17.97 16.34 0.63
CA THR A 142 -17.58 14.96 0.29
C THR A 142 -16.33 14.91 -0.59
N LEU A 143 -15.59 13.83 -0.41
CA LEU A 143 -14.48 13.38 -1.24
C LEU A 143 -14.95 12.13 -1.99
N SER A 144 -14.65 12.04 -3.29
CA SER A 144 -14.73 10.80 -4.04
C SER A 144 -13.53 10.70 -4.98
N GLY A 145 -12.95 9.53 -5.23
CA GLY A 145 -11.79 9.44 -6.10
C GLY A 145 -11.35 8.02 -6.42
N THR A 146 -10.22 7.91 -7.12
CA THR A 146 -9.58 6.64 -7.46
C THR A 146 -8.07 6.72 -7.29
N LEU A 147 -7.45 5.62 -6.87
CA LEU A 147 -6.00 5.39 -6.93
C LEU A 147 -5.77 4.19 -7.83
N ALA A 148 -5.03 4.40 -8.93
CA ALA A 148 -4.74 3.34 -9.88
C ALA A 148 -3.27 3.34 -10.30
N GLY A 149 -2.71 2.16 -10.49
CA GLY A 149 -1.35 1.99 -11.01
C GLY A 149 -0.68 0.73 -10.48
N THR A 150 0.60 0.58 -10.78
CA THR A 150 1.38 -0.60 -10.38
C THR A 150 2.43 -0.21 -9.36
N VAL A 151 2.53 -0.99 -8.29
CA VAL A 151 3.59 -0.91 -7.30
C VAL A 151 4.43 -2.18 -7.38
N GLY A 152 5.74 -2.03 -7.50
CA GLY A 152 6.68 -3.13 -7.35
C GLY A 152 6.96 -3.37 -5.87
N MET A 153 6.91 -4.63 -5.46
CA MET A 153 7.20 -5.09 -4.10
C MET A 153 8.50 -5.88 -4.09
N THR A 154 9.28 -5.67 -3.04
CA THR A 154 10.49 -6.44 -2.72
C THR A 154 10.52 -6.76 -1.23
N GLY A 155 11.28 -7.77 -0.82
CA GLY A 155 11.36 -8.21 0.57
C GLY A 155 10.85 -9.64 0.73
N ASP A 156 9.98 -9.85 1.72
CA ASP A 156 9.39 -11.18 1.98
C ASP A 156 8.30 -11.53 0.95
N LEU A 157 7.60 -10.51 0.44
CA LEU A 157 6.74 -10.60 -0.75
C LEU A 157 7.36 -9.82 -1.91
N GLU A 158 7.46 -10.47 -3.06
CA GLU A 158 8.04 -9.89 -4.28
C GLU A 158 7.05 -9.90 -5.45
N GLY A 159 7.25 -8.95 -6.37
CA GLY A 159 6.52 -8.86 -7.64
C GLY A 159 5.72 -7.57 -7.80
N ASP A 160 4.98 -7.49 -8.90
CA ASP A 160 4.15 -6.32 -9.21
C ASP A 160 2.73 -6.50 -8.64
N LEU A 161 2.21 -5.44 -8.02
CA LEU A 161 0.84 -5.31 -7.54
C LEU A 161 0.15 -4.18 -8.30
N GLU A 162 -0.86 -4.51 -9.10
CA GLU A 162 -1.75 -3.56 -9.74
C GLU A 162 -2.89 -3.19 -8.79
N LEU A 163 -3.00 -1.89 -8.51
CA LEU A 163 -4.06 -1.30 -7.70
C LEU A 163 -5.10 -0.64 -8.62
N ASP A 164 -6.37 -0.92 -8.36
CA ASP A 164 -7.51 -0.18 -8.90
C ASP A 164 -8.51 0.02 -7.76
N ILE A 165 -8.38 1.16 -7.08
CA ILE A 165 -9.09 1.46 -5.84
C ILE A 165 -9.92 2.71 -6.03
N ALA A 166 -11.14 2.71 -5.49
CA ALA A 166 -12.03 3.84 -5.35
C ALA A 166 -12.18 4.25 -3.89
N PHE A 167 -12.39 5.55 -3.67
CA PHE A 167 -12.60 6.12 -2.35
C PHE A 167 -13.86 6.99 -2.34
N ASP A 168 -14.61 6.94 -1.24
CA ASP A 168 -15.71 7.86 -0.96
C ASP A 168 -15.70 8.22 0.53
N GLY A 169 -15.78 9.50 0.88
CA GLY A 169 -15.73 9.92 2.26
C GLY A 169 -16.15 11.37 2.53
N ALA A 170 -16.05 11.78 3.79
CA ALA A 170 -16.36 13.15 4.20
C ALA A 170 -15.09 14.01 4.29
N ILE A 171 -15.26 15.30 4.05
CA ILE A 171 -14.24 16.34 4.27
C ILE A 171 -14.77 17.42 5.20
N ALA A 172 -13.86 18.06 5.93
CA ALA A 172 -14.15 19.13 6.86
C ALA A 172 -13.15 20.28 6.72
N ASP A 173 -13.49 21.40 7.37
CA ASP A 173 -12.58 22.52 7.57
C ASP A 173 -11.48 22.13 8.56
N ASP A 174 -10.22 22.40 8.21
CA ASP A 174 -9.04 22.05 9.02
C ASP A 174 -8.81 23.01 10.22
N GLY A 175 -9.69 23.99 10.41
CA GLY A 175 -9.58 25.02 11.44
C GLY A 175 -8.56 26.13 11.14
N ALA A 176 -7.82 26.03 10.03
CA ALA A 176 -6.83 26.98 9.53
C ALA A 176 -7.24 27.64 8.20
N GLY A 177 -8.46 27.34 7.71
CA GLY A 177 -9.01 27.86 6.46
C GLY A 177 -8.72 27.00 5.24
N GLY A 178 -8.24 25.77 5.45
CA GLY A 178 -8.08 24.73 4.45
C GLY A 178 -9.15 23.63 4.57
N THR A 179 -8.89 22.50 3.94
CA THR A 179 -9.78 21.34 3.88
C THR A 179 -9.01 20.09 4.24
N GLU A 180 -9.62 19.20 5.01
CA GLU A 180 -9.06 17.91 5.41
C GLU A 180 -10.09 16.79 5.27
N ARG A 181 -9.61 15.55 5.22
CA ARG A 181 -10.44 14.34 5.29
C ARG A 181 -10.95 14.17 6.71
N VAL A 182 -12.17 13.64 6.86
CA VAL A 182 -12.64 13.17 8.17
C VAL A 182 -12.20 11.72 8.34
N GLU A 183 -11.29 11.47 9.28
CA GLU A 183 -10.81 10.12 9.60
C GLU A 183 -11.96 9.16 9.95
N GLY A 184 -11.83 7.90 9.52
CA GLY A 184 -12.82 6.84 9.73
C GLY A 184 -14.10 6.99 8.89
N THR A 185 -14.14 7.92 7.93
CA THR A 185 -15.30 8.11 7.04
C THR A 185 -15.03 7.76 5.58
N THR A 186 -13.78 7.43 5.23
CA THR A 186 -13.40 7.15 3.85
C THR A 186 -13.50 5.67 3.60
N GLU A 187 -14.55 5.28 2.91
CA GLU A 187 -14.72 3.94 2.38
C GLU A 187 -13.74 3.74 1.22
N VAL A 188 -13.04 2.61 1.24
CA VAL A 188 -12.03 2.21 0.27
C VAL A 188 -12.48 0.89 -0.32
N THR A 189 -12.76 0.87 -1.63
CA THR A 189 -13.20 -0.33 -2.34
C THR A 189 -12.38 -0.53 -3.60
N GLY A 190 -12.20 -1.78 -4.05
CA GLY A 190 -11.49 -2.01 -5.31
C GLY A 190 -10.76 -3.34 -5.34
N THR A 191 -9.64 -3.39 -6.06
CA THR A 191 -8.84 -4.60 -6.16
C THR A 191 -7.34 -4.34 -6.06
N ALA A 192 -6.65 -5.34 -5.50
CA ALA A 192 -5.21 -5.49 -5.58
C ALA A 192 -4.94 -6.77 -6.39
N THR A 193 -4.30 -6.65 -7.56
CA THR A 193 -4.06 -7.77 -8.47
C THR A 193 -2.58 -8.04 -8.64
N SER A 194 -2.17 -9.27 -8.40
CA SER A 194 -0.83 -9.79 -8.69
C SER A 194 -0.87 -10.79 -9.84
N ALA A 195 0.30 -11.31 -10.23
CA ALA A 195 0.40 -12.39 -11.22
C ALA A 195 -0.32 -13.68 -10.82
N ASN A 196 -0.59 -13.89 -9.53
CA ASN A 196 -1.14 -15.15 -9.01
C ASN A 196 -2.54 -15.02 -8.39
N GLY A 197 -3.09 -13.81 -8.27
CA GLY A 197 -4.44 -13.64 -7.73
C GLY A 197 -4.92 -12.19 -7.70
N THR A 198 -6.20 -12.02 -7.40
CA THR A 198 -6.83 -10.72 -7.16
C THR A 198 -7.49 -10.76 -5.79
N PHE A 199 -7.20 -9.77 -4.96
CA PHE A 199 -7.86 -9.54 -3.68
C PHE A 199 -8.88 -8.41 -3.84
N GLU A 200 -10.11 -8.63 -3.36
CA GLU A 200 -11.14 -7.59 -3.29
C GLU A 200 -10.97 -6.78 -2.00
N ILE A 201 -10.86 -5.46 -2.17
CA ILE A 201 -10.71 -4.50 -1.08
C ILE A 201 -12.09 -3.94 -0.74
N ASP A 202 -12.44 -3.95 0.54
CA ASP A 202 -13.59 -3.28 1.13
C ASP A 202 -13.25 -2.95 2.59
N THR A 203 -12.82 -1.70 2.84
CA THR A 203 -12.41 -1.22 4.16
C THR A 203 -12.80 0.24 4.37
N ALA A 204 -12.62 0.76 5.59
CA ALA A 204 -12.83 2.16 5.91
C ALA A 204 -11.63 2.73 6.68
N ILE A 205 -11.12 3.87 6.20
CA ILE A 205 -10.00 4.63 6.78
C ILE A 205 -10.46 6.03 7.21
#